data_AF-A0A0J9YVA6-F1
#
_entry.id   AF-A0A0J9YVA6-F1
#
_cell.length_a   1.000
_cell.length_b   1.000
_cell.length_c   1.000
_cell.angle_alpha   90.00
_cell.angle_beta   90.00
_cell.angle_gamma   90.00
#
_symmetry.space_group_name_H-M   'P 1'
#
loop_
_entity.id
_entity.type
_entity.pdbx_description
1 polymer ?
#
loop_
_entity_poly.entity_id
_entity_poly.type
_entity_poly.pdbx_seq_one_letter_code
_entity_poly.pdbx_strand_id
1 'polypeptide(L)'
;MDTLFNTKFESDPATHNEPGVRLKARSYELQESNVRLKLTIVDTVGFGDQINKDDSYKPIVEYIDAQFEAYLQEELKIKRSLFNYHDTRIHACLYFIAPTGHSLKSLDLVTMKKLDSKVNIIPIIAKADTIAKNELHKFKSKIMSELVSNGVQIYQFPTDEETVAEINATMSVHLPFAVVGSTEEVKIGNKMAKARQYPWGVVQ
;
A
#
# COMPACT_ATOMS: atom_id res chain seq x y z
N MET A 1 5.92 -23.80 8.77
CA MET A 1 4.70 -23.01 9.10
C MET A 1 5.16 -21.59 8.91
N ASP A 2 5.18 -21.16 7.65
CA ASP A 2 6.11 -20.14 7.20
C ASP A 2 5.34 -18.83 7.07
N THR A 3 5.67 -17.87 7.92
CA THR A 3 4.88 -16.67 8.19
C THR A 3 5.49 -15.41 7.59
N LEU A 4 4.62 -14.59 6.99
CA LEU A 4 4.87 -13.21 6.59
C LEU A 4 3.58 -12.36 6.82
N PHE A 5 2.95 -12.27 7.99
CA PHE A 5 3.42 -12.26 9.37
C PHE A 5 2.19 -12.47 10.26
N ASN A 6 2.10 -13.58 11.01
CA ASN A 6 0.94 -13.85 11.87
C ASN A 6 0.94 -13.00 13.17
N THR A 7 1.33 -11.73 13.04
CA THR A 7 1.49 -10.76 14.10
C THR A 7 0.32 -9.78 14.03
N LYS A 8 -0.37 -9.56 15.15
CA LYS A 8 -1.37 -8.50 15.24
C LYS A 8 -0.62 -7.18 15.34
N PHE A 9 -0.68 -6.38 14.29
CA PHE A 9 -0.27 -4.97 14.38
C PHE A 9 -1.35 -4.24 15.17
N GLU A 10 -0.98 -3.68 16.32
CA GLU A 10 -1.88 -2.78 17.03
C GLU A 10 -2.15 -1.59 16.09
N SER A 11 -3.42 -1.31 15.83
CA SER A 11 -3.86 -0.11 15.14
C SER A 11 -5.15 0.34 15.81
N ASP A 12 -5.14 1.53 16.40
CA ASP A 12 -6.36 2.13 16.90
C ASP A 12 -7.13 2.69 15.70
N PRO A 13 -8.44 2.38 15.56
CA PRO A 13 -9.24 2.96 14.48
C PRO A 13 -9.17 4.49 14.60
N ALA A 14 -8.71 5.13 13.53
CA ALA A 14 -8.68 6.58 13.46
C ALA A 14 -10.10 7.14 13.40
N THR A 15 -10.32 8.28 14.04
CA THR A 15 -11.58 9.03 13.92
C THR A 15 -11.67 9.65 12.52
N HIS A 16 -12.81 9.53 11.84
CA HIS A 16 -13.05 10.07 10.49
C HIS A 16 -13.35 11.58 10.45
N ASN A 17 -12.87 12.33 11.44
CA ASN A 17 -13.19 13.74 11.65
C ASN A 17 -11.90 14.57 11.82
N GLU A 18 -10.81 14.13 11.20
CA GLU A 18 -9.51 14.79 11.35
C GLU A 18 -9.48 16.10 10.53
N PRO A 19 -8.99 17.21 11.11
CA PRO A 19 -8.99 18.51 10.45
C PRO A 19 -8.03 18.60 9.25
N GLY A 20 -7.09 17.66 9.13
CA GLY A 20 -6.13 17.57 8.05
C GLY A 20 -5.46 16.20 7.99
N VAL A 21 -4.67 15.99 6.94
CA VAL A 21 -3.91 14.75 6.74
C VAL A 21 -2.67 14.74 7.61
N ARG A 22 -2.43 13.65 8.33
CA ARG A 22 -1.21 13.42 9.11
C ARG A 22 -0.73 11.99 8.93
N LEU A 23 0.53 11.74 9.26
CA LEU A 23 1.14 10.41 9.16
C LEU A 23 1.47 9.86 10.54
N LYS A 24 1.24 8.56 10.72
CA LYS A 24 1.64 7.81 11.92
C LYS A 24 2.60 6.70 11.50
N ALA A 25 3.85 6.79 11.91
CA ALA A 25 4.84 5.73 11.70
C ALA A 25 4.88 4.78 12.90
N ARG A 26 4.90 3.47 12.65
CA ARG A 26 5.09 2.42 13.65
C ARG A 26 6.14 1.44 13.15
N SER A 27 7.18 1.20 13.93
CA SER A 27 8.26 0.26 13.59
C SER A 27 8.12 -1.03 14.37
N TYR A 28 8.32 -2.15 13.69
CA TYR A 28 8.23 -3.50 14.21
C TYR A 28 9.49 -4.28 13.83
N GLU A 29 9.99 -5.08 14.76
CA GLU A 29 11.05 -6.05 14.47
C GLU A 29 10.42 -7.42 14.26
N LEU A 30 10.62 -7.96 13.06
CA LEU A 30 10.08 -9.23 12.61
C LEU A 30 11.26 -10.17 12.33
N GLN A 31 11.09 -11.45 12.63
CA GLN A 31 12.07 -12.47 12.30
C GLN A 31 11.41 -13.48 11.37
N GLU A 32 11.94 -13.62 10.16
CA GLU A 32 11.48 -14.60 9.18
C GLU A 32 12.63 -15.53 8.82
N SER A 33 12.45 -16.82 9.14
CA SER A 33 13.50 -17.83 9.02
C SER A 33 14.79 -17.37 9.73
N ASN A 34 15.85 -17.05 8.96
CA ASN A 34 17.15 -16.59 9.48
C ASN A 34 17.38 -15.07 9.28
N VAL A 35 16.39 -14.33 8.78
CA VAL A 35 16.51 -12.90 8.47
C VAL A 35 15.74 -12.09 9.51
N ARG A 36 16.40 -11.09 10.10
CA ARG A 36 15.76 -10.07 10.93
C ARG A 36 15.35 -8.91 10.06
N LEU A 37 14.06 -8.61 10.03
CA LEU A 37 13.46 -7.53 9.27
C LEU A 37 12.97 -6.45 10.23
N LYS A 38 13.44 -5.21 10.04
CA LYS A 38 12.88 -4.04 10.72
C LYS A 38 11.88 -3.38 9.78
N LEU A 39 10.59 -3.64 10.01
CA LEU A 39 9.49 -3.13 9.19
C LEU A 39 8.93 -1.86 9.82
N THR A 40 8.90 -0.76 9.07
CA THR A 40 8.18 0.46 9.47
C THR A 40 6.94 0.64 8.60
N ILE A 41 5.77 0.68 9.24
CA ILE A 41 4.50 0.96 8.59
C ILE A 41 4.14 2.42 8.85
N VAL A 42 3.86 3.18 7.80
CA VAL A 42 3.46 4.58 7.90
C VAL A 42 2.04 4.73 7.36
N ASP A 43 1.11 4.99 8.27
CA ASP A 43 -0.31 5.14 7.95
C ASP A 43 -0.68 6.60 7.75
N THR A 44 -1.49 6.87 6.73
CA THR A 44 -2.17 8.16 6.55
C THR A 44 -3.42 8.21 7.41
N VAL A 45 -3.61 9.32 8.11
CA VAL A 45 -4.77 9.56 8.98
C VAL A 45 -5.47 10.82 8.50
N GLY A 46 -6.78 10.75 8.32
CA GLY A 46 -7.57 11.89 7.83
C GLY A 46 -7.54 12.07 6.31
N PHE A 47 -6.96 11.15 5.54
CA PHE A 47 -6.87 11.29 4.08
C PHE A 47 -8.25 11.22 3.42
N GLY A 48 -8.70 12.36 2.89
CA GLY A 48 -9.97 12.46 2.18
C GLY A 48 -11.19 12.79 3.04
N ASP A 49 -11.01 13.04 4.35
CA ASP A 49 -12.08 13.39 5.30
C ASP A 49 -12.51 14.87 5.18
N GLN A 50 -11.60 15.77 4.77
CA GLN A 50 -11.87 17.20 4.69
C GLN A 50 -12.80 17.56 3.52
N ILE A 51 -13.55 18.66 3.62
CA ILE A 51 -14.36 19.16 2.49
C ILE A 51 -13.44 19.67 1.38
N ASN A 52 -12.44 20.48 1.74
CA ASN A 52 -11.38 20.91 0.82
C ASN A 52 -10.24 19.89 0.86
N LYS A 53 -9.95 19.27 -0.30
CA LYS A 53 -8.98 18.18 -0.44
C LYS A 53 -7.81 18.52 -1.37
N ASP A 54 -7.68 19.78 -1.78
CA ASP A 54 -6.72 20.19 -2.81
C ASP A 54 -5.27 19.90 -2.40
N ASP A 55 -4.98 20.03 -1.10
CA ASP A 55 -3.65 19.91 -0.52
C ASP A 55 -3.44 18.66 0.35
N SER A 56 -4.35 17.67 0.26
CA SER A 56 -4.27 16.45 1.09
C SER A 56 -2.99 15.63 0.87
N TYR A 57 -2.30 15.81 -0.26
CA TYR A 57 -1.03 15.14 -0.55
C TYR A 57 0.19 15.80 0.12
N LYS A 58 0.11 17.08 0.50
CA LYS A 58 1.27 17.85 1.00
C LYS A 58 1.94 17.19 2.21
N PRO A 59 1.20 16.80 3.27
CA PRO A 59 1.82 16.16 4.44
C PRO A 59 2.48 14.81 4.10
N ILE A 60 1.96 14.11 3.08
CA ILE A 60 2.51 12.84 2.60
C ILE A 60 3.84 13.07 1.90
N VAL A 61 3.86 14.02 0.97
CA VAL A 61 5.06 14.39 0.21
C VAL A 61 6.14 14.95 1.14
N GLU A 62 5.79 15.84 2.06
CA GLU A 62 6.72 16.42 3.03
C GLU A 62 7.39 15.36 3.89
N TYR A 63 6.66 14.33 4.31
CA TYR A 63 7.25 13.24 5.08
C TYR A 63 8.22 12.41 4.25
N ILE A 64 7.86 12.07 3.00
CA ILE A 64 8.74 11.33 2.09
C ILE A 64 10.04 12.14 1.84
N ASP A 65 9.90 13.43 1.55
CA ASP A 65 11.04 14.34 1.35
C ASP A 65 11.90 14.46 2.59
N ALA A 66 11.30 14.52 3.79
CA ALA A 66 12.06 14.53 5.04
C ALA A 66 12.89 13.26 5.23
N GLN A 67 12.40 12.08 4.80
CA GLN A 67 13.19 10.85 4.87
C GLN A 67 14.33 10.84 3.84
N PHE A 68 14.09 11.37 2.63
CA PHE A 68 15.15 11.54 1.63
C PHE A 68 16.23 12.51 2.09
N GLU A 69 15.83 13.66 2.65
CA GLU A 69 16.75 14.65 3.20
C GLU A 69 17.58 14.07 4.34
N ALA A 70 16.95 13.34 5.29
CA ALA A 70 17.67 12.70 6.39
C ALA A 70 18.74 11.72 5.89
N TYR A 71 18.41 10.93 4.87
CA TYR A 71 19.36 9.99 4.26
C TYR A 71 20.49 10.74 3.52
N LEU A 72 20.16 11.76 2.73
CA LEU A 72 21.14 12.59 2.01
C LEU A 72 22.12 13.29 2.98
N GLN A 73 21.61 13.84 4.08
CA GLN A 73 22.44 14.48 5.10
C GLN A 73 23.43 13.50 5.72
N GLU A 74 23.07 12.22 5.91
CA GLU A 74 24.00 11.21 6.37
C GLU A 74 25.08 10.88 5.32
N GLU A 75 24.71 10.81 4.04
CA GLU A 75 25.66 10.58 2.94
C GLU A 75 26.70 11.71 2.80
N LEU A 76 26.30 12.95 3.08
CA LEU A 76 27.14 14.14 3.01
C LEU A 76 28.09 14.33 4.22
N LYS A 77 27.96 13.53 5.28
CA LYS A 77 28.84 13.64 6.47
C LYS A 77 30.28 13.24 6.14
N ILE A 78 31.24 14.03 6.66
CA ILE A 78 32.69 13.74 6.55
C ILE A 78 33.04 12.42 7.24
N LYS A 79 32.49 12.18 8.44
CA LYS A 79 32.57 10.90 9.16
C LYS A 79 31.21 10.20 9.07
N ARG A 80 30.98 9.49 7.97
CA ARG A 80 29.73 8.77 7.69
C ARG A 80 29.75 7.35 8.25
N SER A 81 28.60 6.88 8.73
CA SER A 81 28.39 5.49 9.16
C SER A 81 27.16 4.88 8.50
N LEU A 82 27.15 4.84 7.15
CA LEU A 82 26.01 4.36 6.35
C LEU A 82 25.58 2.93 6.68
N PHE A 83 26.54 2.05 7.02
CA PHE A 83 26.25 0.65 7.37
C PHE A 83 25.45 0.50 8.67
N ASN A 84 25.55 1.47 9.59
CA ASN A 84 24.80 1.50 10.83
C ASN A 84 23.60 2.46 10.75
N TYR A 85 23.43 3.18 9.64
CA TYR A 85 22.35 4.13 9.49
C TYR A 85 21.03 3.39 9.25
N HIS A 86 20.00 3.76 10.01
CA HIS A 86 18.68 3.20 9.80
C HIS A 86 18.02 3.92 8.62
N ASP A 87 17.91 3.22 7.49
CA ASP A 87 17.17 3.75 6.34
C ASP A 87 15.68 3.86 6.65
N THR A 88 15.17 5.09 6.67
CA THR A 88 13.77 5.43 6.93
C THR A 88 13.01 5.83 5.66
N ARG A 89 13.65 5.78 4.48
CA ARG A 89 12.99 6.12 3.20
C ARG A 89 11.81 5.19 2.97
N ILE A 90 10.76 5.72 2.33
CA ILE A 90 9.60 4.91 1.97
C ILE A 90 9.94 4.08 0.72
N HIS A 91 10.08 2.76 0.88
CA HIS A 91 10.44 1.87 -0.23
C HIS A 91 9.25 1.51 -1.13
N ALA A 92 8.04 1.45 -0.58
CA ALA A 92 6.82 1.11 -1.29
C ALA A 92 5.61 1.87 -0.72
N CYS A 93 4.70 2.31 -1.59
CA CYS A 93 3.45 2.97 -1.22
C CYS A 93 2.27 2.13 -1.70
N LEU A 94 1.56 1.51 -0.76
CA LEU A 94 0.31 0.81 -1.06
C LEU A 94 -0.82 1.84 -1.17
N TYR A 95 -1.29 2.09 -2.40
CA TYR A 95 -2.34 3.08 -2.64
C TYR A 95 -3.72 2.42 -2.66
N PHE A 96 -4.52 2.64 -1.62
CA PHE A 96 -5.84 2.04 -1.45
C PHE A 96 -6.91 2.81 -2.25
N ILE A 97 -7.35 2.22 -3.35
CA ILE A 97 -8.45 2.69 -4.19
C ILE A 97 -9.76 2.17 -3.62
N ALA A 98 -10.72 3.07 -3.41
CA ALA A 98 -12.05 2.70 -2.93
C ALA A 98 -12.80 1.86 -3.98
N PRO A 99 -13.53 0.81 -3.57
CA PRO A 99 -14.26 -0.07 -4.50
C PRO A 99 -15.56 0.58 -4.99
N THR A 100 -15.47 1.67 -5.76
CA THR A 100 -16.65 2.39 -6.28
C THR A 100 -17.30 1.70 -7.47
N GLY A 101 -16.57 0.83 -8.18
CA GLY A 101 -17.02 0.18 -9.42
C GLY A 101 -17.04 1.09 -10.65
N HIS A 102 -16.66 2.36 -10.52
CA HIS A 102 -16.66 3.35 -11.60
C HIS A 102 -15.24 3.65 -12.11
N SER A 103 -14.66 4.75 -11.65
CA SER A 103 -13.37 5.31 -12.05
C SER A 103 -12.53 5.65 -10.82
N LEU A 104 -11.28 6.08 -11.01
CA LEU A 104 -10.50 6.71 -9.95
C LEU A 104 -11.17 8.01 -9.50
N LYS A 105 -11.05 8.33 -8.21
CA LYS A 105 -11.46 9.65 -7.72
C LYS A 105 -10.46 10.69 -8.18
N SER A 106 -10.91 11.93 -8.35
CA SER A 106 -10.02 13.06 -8.66
C SER A 106 -8.89 13.22 -7.63
N LEU A 107 -9.21 13.02 -6.34
CA LEU A 107 -8.23 13.02 -5.26
C LEU A 107 -7.15 11.95 -5.47
N ASP A 108 -7.55 10.75 -5.88
CA ASP A 108 -6.63 9.63 -6.09
C ASP A 108 -5.63 9.97 -7.20
N LEU A 109 -6.16 10.50 -8.30
CA LEU A 109 -5.37 10.89 -9.45
C LEU A 109 -4.35 12.00 -9.13
N VAL A 110 -4.80 13.06 -8.46
CA VAL A 110 -3.93 14.19 -8.06
C VAL A 110 -2.84 13.70 -7.11
N THR A 111 -3.21 12.87 -6.13
CA THR A 111 -2.26 12.38 -5.12
C THR A 111 -1.24 11.42 -5.73
N MET A 112 -1.66 10.43 -6.51
CA MET A 112 -0.74 9.48 -7.14
C MET A 112 0.23 10.19 -8.09
N LYS A 113 -0.23 11.19 -8.85
CA LYS A 113 0.62 12.01 -9.74
C LYS A 113 1.65 12.88 -8.99
N LYS A 114 1.45 13.14 -7.71
CA LYS A 114 2.44 13.84 -6.87
C LYS A 114 3.42 12.89 -6.20
N LEU A 115 3.07 11.61 -6.09
CA LEU A 115 3.84 10.57 -5.42
C LEU A 115 4.65 9.69 -6.38
N ASP A 116 4.26 9.60 -7.65
CA ASP A 116 4.82 8.66 -8.64
C ASP A 116 6.32 8.80 -8.88
N SER A 117 6.84 10.02 -8.82
CA SER A 117 8.26 10.35 -8.94
C SER A 117 9.06 10.22 -7.64
N LYS A 118 8.38 9.96 -6.51
CA LYS A 118 8.99 9.92 -5.17
C LYS A 118 8.97 8.55 -4.54
N VAL A 119 8.00 7.70 -4.85
CA VAL A 119 7.85 6.39 -4.22
C VAL A 119 7.30 5.37 -5.20
N ASN A 120 7.66 4.10 -5.01
CA ASN A 120 7.11 2.98 -5.76
C ASN A 120 5.64 2.77 -5.39
N ILE A 121 4.72 3.28 -6.21
CA ILE A 121 3.28 3.17 -5.99
C ILE A 121 2.77 1.79 -6.44
N ILE A 122 2.12 1.08 -5.53
CA ILE A 122 1.42 -0.18 -5.81
C ILE A 122 -0.08 0.06 -5.59
N PRO A 123 -0.87 0.22 -6.67
CA PRO A 123 -2.31 0.46 -6.54
C PRO A 123 -3.04 -0.83 -6.13
N ILE A 124 -3.89 -0.73 -5.13
CA ILE A 124 -4.69 -1.84 -4.61
C ILE A 124 -6.16 -1.42 -4.45
N ILE A 125 -7.08 -2.27 -4.86
CA ILE A 125 -8.52 -2.09 -4.65
C ILE A 125 -8.85 -2.62 -3.26
N ALA A 126 -9.24 -1.71 -2.36
CA ALA A 126 -9.63 -2.02 -1.00
C ALA A 126 -10.99 -2.72 -0.96
N LYS A 127 -11.22 -3.57 0.06
CA LYS A 127 -12.53 -4.24 0.29
C LYS A 127 -13.11 -4.85 -0.99
N ALA A 128 -12.27 -5.58 -1.73
CA ALA A 128 -12.64 -6.10 -3.05
C ALA A 128 -13.81 -7.10 -3.03
N ASP A 129 -14.14 -7.65 -1.86
CA ASP A 129 -15.31 -8.47 -1.59
C ASP A 129 -16.65 -7.74 -1.80
N THR A 130 -16.61 -6.41 -1.93
CA THR A 130 -17.79 -5.59 -2.26
C THR A 130 -18.12 -5.51 -3.75
N ILE A 131 -17.22 -5.93 -4.63
CA ILE A 131 -17.38 -5.85 -6.09
C ILE A 131 -17.56 -7.26 -6.67
N ALA A 132 -18.53 -7.44 -7.56
CA ALA A 132 -18.72 -8.70 -8.27
C ALA A 132 -17.57 -8.97 -9.26
N LYS A 133 -17.22 -10.24 -9.51
CA LYS A 133 -16.07 -10.63 -10.34
C LYS A 133 -16.09 -10.03 -11.76
N ASN A 134 -17.26 -9.94 -12.37
CA ASN A 134 -17.49 -9.34 -13.69
C ASN A 134 -17.26 -7.82 -13.70
N GLU A 135 -17.64 -7.13 -12.62
CA GLU A 135 -17.44 -5.70 -12.45
C GLU A 135 -15.98 -5.38 -12.11
N LEU A 136 -15.34 -6.23 -11.30
CA LEU A 136 -13.94 -6.08 -10.91
C LEU A 136 -13.01 -6.04 -12.12
N HIS A 137 -13.23 -6.92 -13.10
CA HIS A 137 -12.44 -6.91 -14.33
C HIS A 137 -12.57 -5.59 -15.08
N LYS A 138 -13.80 -5.09 -15.26
CA LYS A 138 -14.06 -3.79 -15.92
C LYS A 138 -13.45 -2.64 -15.14
N PHE A 139 -13.54 -2.68 -13.81
CA PHE A 139 -13.02 -1.66 -12.92
C PHE A 139 -11.49 -1.60 -12.97
N LYS A 140 -10.80 -2.75 -12.95
CA LYS A 140 -9.34 -2.83 -13.14
C LYS A 140 -8.89 -2.20 -14.45
N SER A 141 -9.54 -2.56 -15.57
CA SER A 141 -9.21 -2.00 -16.88
C SER A 141 -9.40 -0.48 -16.93
N LYS A 142 -10.46 0.05 -16.30
CA LYS A 142 -10.70 1.50 -16.21
C LYS A 142 -9.63 2.21 -15.38
N ILE A 143 -9.30 1.71 -14.19
CA ILE A 143 -8.25 2.27 -13.33
C ILE A 143 -6.92 2.32 -14.11
N MET A 144 -6.52 1.22 -14.73
CA MET A 144 -5.26 1.17 -15.49
C MET A 144 -5.27 2.12 -16.67
N SER A 145 -6.38 2.21 -17.42
CA SER A 145 -6.54 3.16 -18.51
C SER A 145 -6.41 4.61 -18.03
N GLU A 146 -7.00 4.95 -16.88
CA GLU A 146 -6.93 6.30 -16.32
C GLU A 146 -5.52 6.65 -15.84
N LEU A 147 -4.82 5.72 -15.18
CA LEU A 147 -3.42 5.90 -14.77
C LEU A 147 -2.51 6.16 -15.98
N VAL A 148 -2.65 5.36 -17.04
CA VAL A 148 -1.88 5.52 -18.28
C VAL A 148 -2.20 6.83 -18.97
N SER A 149 -3.48 7.17 -19.14
CA SER A 149 -3.90 8.41 -19.82
C SER A 149 -3.43 9.69 -19.13
N ASN A 150 -3.25 9.65 -17.80
CA ASN A 150 -2.78 10.77 -17.01
C ASN A 150 -1.26 10.78 -16.78
N GLY A 151 -0.57 9.75 -17.26
CA GLY A 151 0.89 9.58 -17.17
C GLY A 151 1.39 9.25 -15.76
N VAL A 152 0.57 8.65 -14.91
CA VAL A 152 0.95 8.28 -13.54
C VAL A 152 1.83 7.04 -13.59
N GLN A 153 3.05 7.14 -13.08
CA GLN A 153 3.96 6.00 -12.99
C GLN A 153 3.64 5.15 -11.76
N ILE A 154 3.42 3.85 -11.97
CA ILE A 154 3.26 2.86 -10.91
C ILE A 154 4.42 1.87 -10.94
N TYR A 155 4.67 1.23 -9.81
CA TYR A 155 5.69 0.21 -9.69
C TYR A 155 5.39 -0.96 -10.63
N GLN A 156 6.40 -1.36 -11.40
CA GLN A 156 6.37 -2.54 -12.26
C GLN A 156 7.32 -3.58 -11.65
N PHE A 157 6.85 -4.82 -11.54
CA PHE A 157 7.70 -5.90 -11.04
C PHE A 157 8.82 -6.19 -12.06
N PRO A 158 10.09 -6.29 -11.63
CA PRO A 158 11.20 -6.50 -12.53
C PRO A 158 11.09 -7.85 -13.23
N THR A 159 11.24 -7.88 -14.55
CA THR A 159 11.18 -9.11 -15.36
C THR A 159 12.54 -9.54 -15.90
N ASP A 160 13.62 -8.90 -15.44
CA ASP A 160 14.96 -9.08 -16.00
C ASP A 160 15.64 -10.39 -15.54
N GLU A 161 15.24 -10.94 -14.38
CA GLU A 161 15.70 -12.25 -13.92
C GLU A 161 14.80 -13.37 -14.44
N GLU A 162 15.35 -14.24 -15.28
CA GLU A 162 14.64 -15.37 -15.90
C GLU A 162 13.98 -16.32 -14.87
N THR A 163 14.55 -16.45 -13.68
CA THR A 163 14.05 -17.31 -12.59
C THR A 163 12.75 -16.80 -11.95
N VAL A 164 12.50 -15.48 -11.99
CA VAL A 164 11.32 -14.83 -11.39
C VAL A 164 10.48 -14.08 -12.41
N ALA A 165 10.91 -14.01 -13.68
CA ALA A 165 10.25 -13.28 -14.75
C ALA A 165 8.81 -13.76 -14.97
N GLU A 166 8.54 -15.07 -14.98
CA GLU A 166 7.19 -15.61 -15.16
C GLU A 166 6.26 -15.22 -14.00
N ILE A 167 6.77 -15.29 -12.76
CA ILE A 167 6.01 -14.91 -11.56
C ILE A 167 5.75 -13.40 -11.57
N ASN A 168 6.74 -12.59 -11.87
CA ASN A 168 6.60 -11.13 -11.89
C ASN A 168 5.71 -10.65 -13.04
N ALA A 169 5.79 -11.28 -14.22
CA ALA A 169 4.90 -11.00 -15.33
C ALA A 169 3.44 -11.31 -14.97
N THR A 170 3.19 -12.46 -14.34
CA THR A 170 1.85 -12.79 -13.87
C THR A 170 1.37 -11.82 -12.78
N MET A 171 2.23 -11.39 -11.85
CA MET A 171 1.86 -10.40 -10.83
C MET A 171 1.51 -9.03 -11.42
N SER A 172 2.26 -8.55 -12.41
CA SER A 172 1.97 -7.28 -13.10
C SER A 172 0.61 -7.30 -13.81
N VAL A 173 0.18 -8.45 -14.35
CA VAL A 173 -1.16 -8.60 -14.97
C VAL A 173 -2.29 -8.46 -13.94
N HIS A 174 -2.03 -8.73 -12.66
CA HIS A 174 -3.05 -8.64 -11.62
C HIS A 174 -3.24 -7.22 -11.08
N LEU A 175 -2.44 -6.24 -11.51
CA LEU A 175 -2.56 -4.85 -11.08
C LEU A 175 -3.84 -4.18 -11.64
N PRO A 176 -4.53 -3.35 -10.84
CA PRO A 176 -4.36 -3.18 -9.39
C PRO A 176 -4.81 -4.43 -8.61
N PHE A 177 -4.11 -4.76 -7.51
CA PHE A 177 -4.44 -5.95 -6.72
C PHE A 177 -5.79 -5.78 -6.02
N ALA A 178 -6.63 -6.80 -6.07
CA ALA A 178 -7.92 -6.81 -5.40
C ALA A 178 -7.75 -7.50 -4.04
N VAL A 179 -7.75 -6.72 -2.95
CA VAL A 179 -7.40 -7.24 -1.62
C VAL A 179 -8.59 -7.25 -0.68
N VAL A 180 -8.63 -8.29 0.17
CA VAL A 180 -9.58 -8.44 1.26
C VAL A 180 -8.79 -8.64 2.54
N GLY A 181 -9.01 -7.80 3.54
CA GLY A 181 -8.41 -7.93 4.86
C GLY A 181 -9.40 -8.54 5.84
N SER A 182 -8.94 -9.52 6.62
CA SER A 182 -9.64 -10.03 7.81
C SER A 182 -8.66 -10.34 8.94
N THR A 183 -9.04 -9.98 10.16
CA THR A 183 -8.38 -10.41 11.40
C THR A 183 -9.10 -11.60 12.05
N GLU A 184 -10.28 -11.95 11.56
CA GLU A 184 -11.09 -13.04 12.09
C GLU A 184 -10.72 -14.34 11.40
N GLU A 185 -10.57 -15.41 12.18
CA GLU A 185 -10.31 -16.75 11.67
C GLU A 185 -11.60 -17.56 11.70
N VAL A 186 -12.00 -18.09 10.55
CA VAL A 186 -13.19 -18.93 10.39
C VAL A 186 -12.73 -20.34 10.01
N LYS A 187 -13.41 -21.35 10.55
CA LYS A 187 -13.15 -22.75 10.20
C LYS A 187 -13.80 -23.06 8.85
N ILE A 188 -12.97 -23.22 7.82
CA ILE A 188 -13.40 -23.63 6.47
C ILE A 188 -12.96 -25.08 6.27
N GLY A 189 -13.92 -26.01 6.37
CA GLY A 189 -13.65 -27.45 6.39
C GLY A 189 -12.83 -27.85 7.63
N ASN A 190 -11.60 -28.33 7.41
CA ASN A 190 -10.68 -28.79 8.48
C ASN A 190 -9.55 -27.80 8.80
N LYS A 191 -9.52 -26.61 8.18
CA LYS A 191 -8.46 -25.61 8.40
C LYS A 191 -9.05 -24.31 8.92
N MET A 192 -8.32 -23.66 9.82
CA MET A 192 -8.59 -22.27 10.21
C MET A 192 -7.99 -21.37 9.14
N ALA A 193 -8.78 -20.44 8.61
CA ALA A 193 -8.34 -19.46 7.63
C ALA A 193 -8.83 -18.08 8.03
N LYS A 194 -8.03 -17.04 7.77
CA LYS A 194 -8.49 -15.65 7.89
C LYS A 194 -9.55 -15.41 6.84
N ALA A 195 -10.76 -15.04 7.26
CA ALA A 195 -11.90 -14.94 6.37
C ALA A 195 -12.91 -13.91 6.88
N ARG A 196 -13.77 -13.40 5.99
CA ARG A 196 -14.93 -12.57 6.34
C ARG A 196 -16.20 -13.41 6.21
N GLN A 197 -16.91 -13.56 7.32
CA GLN A 197 -18.19 -14.25 7.35
C GLN A 197 -19.33 -13.27 7.05
N TYR A 198 -20.12 -13.59 6.04
CA TYR A 198 -21.38 -12.92 5.71
C TYR A 198 -22.56 -13.89 5.89
N PRO A 199 -23.81 -13.39 6.01
CA PRO A 199 -24.99 -14.25 6.05
C PRO A 199 -25.13 -15.16 4.81
N TRP A 200 -24.60 -14.73 3.66
CA TRP A 200 -24.69 -15.43 2.38
C TRP A 200 -23.44 -16.24 2.00
N GLY A 201 -22.37 -16.22 2.81
CA GLY A 201 -21.15 -16.96 2.50
C GLY A 201 -19.91 -16.50 3.24
N VAL A 202 -18.77 -17.14 2.92
CA VAL A 202 -17.47 -16.86 3.53
C VAL A 202 -16.49 -16.45 2.44
N VAL A 203 -15.84 -15.30 2.64
CA VAL A 203 -14.75 -14.84 1.76
C VAL A 203 -13.42 -15.16 2.42
N GLN A 204 -12.66 -16.06 1.79
CA GLN A 204 -11.30 -16.43 2.19
C GLN A 204 -10.27 -15.58 1.43
#